data_AF-A0A925Y2J2-F1
#
_entry.id   AF-A0A925Y2J2-F1
#
_cell.length_a   1.000
_cell.length_b   1.000
_cell.length_c   1.000
_cell.angle_alpha   90.00
_cell.angle_beta   90.00
_cell.angle_gamma   90.00
#
_symmetry.space_group_name_H-M   'P 1'
#
loop_
_entity.id
_entity.type
_entity.pdbx_description
1 polymer ?
#
loop_
_entity_poly.entity_id
_entity_poly.type
_entity_poly.pdbx_seq_one_letter_code
_entity_poly.pdbx_strand_id
1 'polypeptide(L)'
;PNVAPFLSRLLIQRLITSNPTPAYVGRVSAAFTSSGGDLKAVIRAILLDSEARDFSRLSVTSHGLVREPYTRYIAMARALEAAPVDASAGGRFRGFSSLDSDFLQKPLSASSVFNFYSPDNKPAGPLRDAGLNSPEMQITNSVSSITGPNRFSTALNASALPTNIGWTQLNPNGQTDALWNTRINEGKWLALSTSNPAALAPDAMVATLDTLLCYGKMSQATFRAITRALNRLDDPFATADLTVRDQRIRARLRNAIHLITTSADYAVLK
;
A
#
# COMPACT_ATOMS: atom_id res chain seq x y z
N PRO A 1 15.60 -23.65 23.75
CA PRO A 1 14.38 -23.55 22.89
C PRO A 1 14.52 -22.41 21.87
N ASN A 2 14.56 -22.73 20.57
CA ASN A 2 14.77 -21.78 19.47
C ASN A 2 13.49 -21.12 18.94
N VAL A 3 12.31 -21.61 19.35
CA VAL A 3 11.00 -21.16 18.86
C VAL A 3 10.74 -19.67 19.15
N ALA A 4 10.97 -19.21 20.38
CA ALA A 4 10.65 -17.84 20.77
C ALA A 4 11.47 -16.79 19.99
N PRO A 5 12.82 -16.90 19.88
CA PRO A 5 13.61 -16.03 19.01
C PRO A 5 13.21 -16.09 17.55
N PHE A 6 12.93 -17.30 17.04
CA PHE A 6 12.54 -17.49 15.65
C PHE A 6 11.22 -16.76 15.32
N LEU A 7 10.15 -17.02 16.08
CA LEU A 7 8.85 -16.38 15.86
C LEU A 7 8.90 -14.87 16.10
N SER A 8 9.61 -14.42 17.15
CA SER A 8 9.75 -12.99 17.45
C SER A 8 10.37 -12.24 16.29
N ARG A 9 11.46 -12.76 15.71
CA ARG A 9 12.10 -12.17 14.53
C ARG A 9 11.13 -12.07 13.35
N LEU A 10 10.39 -13.13 13.05
CA LEU A 10 9.44 -13.15 11.93
C LEU A 10 8.32 -12.12 12.12
N LEU A 11 7.74 -12.04 13.31
CA LEU A 11 6.67 -11.08 13.60
C LEU A 11 7.17 -9.64 13.52
N ILE A 12 8.37 -9.35 14.04
CA ILE A 12 8.98 -8.01 13.90
C ILE A 12 9.20 -7.66 12.42
N GLN A 13 9.69 -8.60 11.61
CA GLN A 13 9.88 -8.40 10.17
C GLN A 13 8.59 -8.01 9.44
N ARG A 14 7.43 -8.53 9.87
CA ARG A 14 6.14 -8.22 9.24
C ARG A 14 5.48 -6.96 9.76
N LEU A 15 5.91 -6.46 10.93
CA LEU A 15 5.22 -5.36 11.61
C LEU A 15 6.03 -4.06 11.62
N ILE A 16 7.35 -4.12 11.77
CA ILE A 16 8.18 -2.94 12.08
C ILE A 16 9.40 -2.80 11.16
N THR A 17 10.24 -3.83 11.03
CA THR A 17 11.48 -3.69 10.25
C THR A 17 12.05 -5.03 9.80
N SER A 18 12.61 -5.09 8.59
CA SER A 18 13.22 -6.31 8.05
C SER A 18 14.50 -6.73 8.81
N ASN A 19 15.15 -5.80 9.52
CA ASN A 19 16.46 -5.99 10.15
C ASN A 19 16.47 -5.56 11.63
N PRO A 20 15.70 -6.22 12.52
CA PRO A 20 15.69 -5.89 13.94
C PRO A 20 16.99 -6.25 14.64
N THR A 21 17.38 -5.49 15.66
CA THR A 21 18.57 -5.85 16.45
C THR A 21 18.36 -7.14 17.25
N PRO A 22 19.45 -7.88 17.58
CA PRO A 22 19.36 -9.03 18.48
C PRO A 22 18.73 -8.70 19.83
N ALA A 23 18.95 -7.49 20.36
CA ALA A 23 18.37 -7.04 21.62
C ALA A 23 16.85 -6.88 21.52
N TYR A 24 16.35 -6.33 20.41
CA TYR A 24 14.90 -6.21 20.17
C TYR A 24 14.25 -7.60 20.05
N VAL A 25 14.85 -8.51 19.27
CA VAL A 25 14.39 -9.91 19.19
C VAL A 25 14.40 -10.57 20.58
N GLY A 26 15.43 -10.34 21.40
CA GLY A 26 15.54 -10.86 22.76
C GLY A 26 14.40 -10.40 23.68
N ARG A 27 14.04 -9.11 23.66
CA ARG A 27 12.94 -8.57 24.49
C ARG A 27 11.58 -9.14 24.09
N VAL A 28 11.30 -9.23 22.79
CA VAL A 28 10.05 -9.83 22.30
C VAL A 28 10.00 -11.33 22.59
N SER A 29 11.14 -12.02 22.51
CA SER A 29 11.25 -13.44 22.85
C SER A 29 10.98 -13.69 24.34
N ALA A 30 11.48 -12.81 25.21
CA ALA A 30 11.20 -12.88 26.64
C ALA A 30 9.69 -12.72 26.90
N ALA A 31 9.03 -11.76 26.24
CA ALA A 31 7.58 -11.58 26.32
C ALA A 31 6.81 -12.81 25.83
N PHE A 32 7.23 -13.41 24.71
CA PHE A 32 6.64 -14.66 24.20
C PHE A 32 6.75 -15.80 25.23
N THR A 33 7.93 -15.99 25.82
CA THR A 33 8.15 -17.06 26.81
C THR A 33 7.37 -16.80 28.10
N SER A 34 7.38 -15.56 28.62
CA SER A 34 6.70 -15.24 29.88
C SER A 34 5.18 -15.31 29.78
N SER A 35 4.61 -15.04 28.59
CA SER A 35 3.17 -15.08 28.37
C SER A 35 2.64 -16.45 27.94
N GLY A 36 3.53 -17.44 27.76
CA GLY A 36 3.15 -18.73 27.18
C GLY A 36 2.73 -18.66 25.71
N GLY A 37 3.21 -17.65 24.96
CA GLY A 37 2.92 -17.48 23.54
C GLY A 37 1.68 -16.63 23.22
N ASP A 38 1.16 -15.84 24.16
CA ASP A 38 0.05 -14.91 23.90
C ASP A 38 0.45 -13.86 22.85
N LEU A 39 -0.15 -13.96 21.65
CA LEU A 39 0.10 -13.04 20.54
C LEU A 39 -0.26 -11.59 20.87
N LYS A 40 -1.24 -11.32 21.76
CA LYS A 40 -1.54 -9.96 22.19
C LYS A 40 -0.37 -9.36 22.97
N ALA A 41 0.20 -10.13 23.90
CA ALA A 41 1.37 -9.71 24.66
C ALA A 41 2.60 -9.53 23.75
N VAL A 42 2.80 -10.44 22.78
CA VAL A 42 3.91 -10.39 21.82
C VAL A 42 3.79 -9.18 20.90
N ILE A 43 2.63 -8.94 20.28
CA ILE A 43 2.40 -7.78 19.42
C ILE A 43 2.56 -6.49 20.22
N ARG A 44 2.08 -6.44 21.47
CA ARG A 44 2.31 -5.30 22.35
C ARG A 44 3.80 -5.07 22.60
N ALA A 45 4.57 -6.12 22.89
CA ALA A 45 6.00 -6.02 23.08
C ALA A 45 6.72 -5.52 21.81
N ILE A 46 6.28 -5.97 20.62
CA ILE A 46 6.81 -5.49 19.34
C ILE A 46 6.53 -4.00 19.16
N LEU A 47 5.26 -3.57 19.22
CA LEU A 47 4.87 -2.20 18.88
C LEU A 47 5.28 -1.16 19.93
N LEU A 48 5.50 -1.59 21.18
CA LEU A 48 5.90 -0.71 22.28
C LEU A 48 7.39 -0.77 22.62
N ASP A 49 8.17 -1.54 21.89
CA ASP A 49 9.62 -1.62 22.07
C ASP A 49 10.30 -0.28 21.83
N SER A 50 11.37 0.01 22.57
CA SER A 50 12.14 1.24 22.40
C SER A 50 12.71 1.38 21.00
N GLU A 51 13.13 0.29 20.34
CA GLU A 51 13.64 0.32 18.97
C GLU A 51 12.56 0.67 17.95
N ALA A 52 11.34 0.15 18.13
CA ALA A 52 10.21 0.44 17.24
C ALA A 52 9.68 1.86 17.38
N ARG A 53 9.90 2.49 18.54
CA ARG A 53 9.40 3.84 18.87
C ARG A 53 10.46 4.94 18.78
N ASP A 54 11.70 4.57 18.44
CA ASP A 54 12.81 5.51 18.34
C ASP A 54 12.80 6.23 16.99
N PHE A 55 12.39 7.49 16.99
CA PHE A 55 12.36 8.32 15.78
C PHE A 55 13.73 8.56 15.15
N SER A 56 14.84 8.39 15.89
CA SER A 56 16.18 8.52 15.32
C SER A 56 16.45 7.45 14.25
N ARG A 57 15.77 6.30 14.34
CA ARG A 57 15.86 5.20 13.39
C ARG A 57 15.34 5.54 12.00
N LEU A 58 14.49 6.56 11.85
CA LEU A 58 13.99 7.02 10.53
C LEU A 58 15.12 7.48 9.60
N SER A 59 16.27 7.85 10.16
CA SER A 59 17.49 8.25 9.44
C SER A 59 18.46 7.10 9.17
N VAL A 60 18.24 5.93 9.76
CA VAL A 60 19.09 4.75 9.61
C VAL A 60 18.75 4.06 8.29
N THR A 61 19.74 3.90 7.43
CA THR A 61 19.56 3.35 6.06
C THR A 61 19.06 1.90 6.03
N SER A 62 19.33 1.12 7.08
CA SER A 62 18.90 -0.27 7.21
C SER A 62 17.55 -0.44 7.93
N HIS A 63 16.94 0.65 8.40
CA HIS A 63 15.67 0.61 9.12
C HIS A 63 14.46 0.68 8.18
N GLY A 64 13.34 0.13 8.64
CA GLY A 64 12.10 0.00 7.87
C GLY A 64 11.96 -1.37 7.21
N LEU A 65 10.95 -1.47 6.33
CA LEU A 65 10.69 -2.63 5.49
C LEU A 65 10.04 -2.24 4.16
N VAL A 66 10.20 -3.09 3.14
CA VAL A 66 9.45 -2.94 1.90
C VAL A 66 8.04 -3.48 2.14
N ARG A 67 7.02 -2.66 1.88
CA ARG A 67 5.63 -3.06 2.04
C ARG A 67 5.24 -4.07 0.98
N GLU A 68 4.59 -5.13 1.43
CA GLU A 68 4.03 -6.13 0.54
C GLU A 68 3.13 -5.49 -0.54
N PRO A 69 3.24 -5.92 -1.81
CA PRO A 69 2.47 -5.35 -2.91
C PRO A 69 0.94 -5.44 -2.68
N TYR A 70 0.46 -6.55 -2.12
CA TYR A 70 -0.95 -6.70 -1.78
C TYR A 70 -1.40 -5.70 -0.70
N THR A 71 -0.59 -5.49 0.34
CA THR A 71 -0.87 -4.52 1.41
C THR A 71 -0.86 -3.08 0.89
N ARG A 72 0.02 -2.76 -0.06
CA ARG A 72 -0.02 -1.48 -0.78
C ARG A 72 -1.34 -1.31 -1.53
N TYR A 73 -1.78 -2.32 -2.29
CA TYR A 73 -3.07 -2.25 -3.00
C TYR A 73 -4.26 -2.05 -2.05
N ILE A 74 -4.28 -2.73 -0.89
CA ILE A 74 -5.29 -2.50 0.15
C ILE A 74 -5.21 -1.08 0.70
N ALA A 75 -4.02 -0.56 0.97
CA ALA A 75 -3.87 0.79 1.50
C ALA A 75 -4.42 1.84 0.54
N MET A 76 -4.18 1.70 -0.76
CA MET A 76 -4.81 2.56 -1.78
C MET A 76 -6.33 2.43 -1.75
N ALA A 77 -6.86 1.20 -1.76
CA ALA A 77 -8.30 0.96 -1.72
C ALA A 77 -8.95 1.60 -0.48
N ARG A 78 -8.31 1.49 0.69
CA ARG A 78 -8.79 2.10 1.94
C ARG A 78 -8.72 3.63 1.91
N ALA A 79 -7.63 4.20 1.40
CA ALA A 79 -7.47 5.65 1.27
C ALA A 79 -8.53 6.27 0.35
N LEU A 80 -8.99 5.51 -0.63
CA LEU A 80 -10.05 5.88 -1.55
C LEU A 80 -11.44 5.41 -1.11
N GLU A 81 -11.59 4.94 0.14
CA GLU A 81 -12.86 4.46 0.69
C GLU A 81 -13.57 3.49 -0.26
N ALA A 82 -12.80 2.61 -0.89
CA ALA A 82 -13.31 1.75 -1.93
C ALA A 82 -14.41 0.84 -1.36
N ALA A 83 -15.54 0.73 -2.05
CA ALA A 83 -16.70 0.00 -1.57
C ALA A 83 -17.42 -0.74 -2.71
N PRO A 84 -18.03 -1.91 -2.45
CA PRO A 84 -18.96 -2.52 -3.38
C PRO A 84 -20.16 -1.59 -3.63
N VAL A 85 -20.64 -1.52 -4.87
CA VAL A 85 -21.85 -0.74 -5.19
C VAL A 85 -23.10 -1.36 -4.54
N ASP A 86 -23.08 -2.68 -4.34
CA ASP A 86 -24.10 -3.46 -3.65
C ASP A 86 -23.91 -3.53 -2.12
N ALA A 87 -23.14 -2.62 -1.52
CA ALA A 87 -22.83 -2.65 -0.07
C ALA A 87 -24.06 -2.75 0.83
N SER A 88 -25.15 -2.03 0.50
CA SER A 88 -26.42 -2.04 1.25
C SER A 88 -27.16 -3.39 1.20
N ALA A 89 -26.82 -4.26 0.24
CA ALA A 89 -27.38 -5.60 0.09
C ALA A 89 -26.41 -6.70 0.55
N GLY A 90 -25.43 -6.38 1.40
CA GLY A 90 -24.40 -7.32 1.84
C GLY A 90 -23.29 -7.55 0.80
N GLY A 91 -23.08 -6.58 -0.09
CA GLY A 91 -22.16 -6.64 -1.23
C GLY A 91 -20.74 -7.09 -0.87
N ARG A 92 -20.08 -7.73 -1.83
CA ARG A 92 -18.75 -8.34 -1.65
C ARG A 92 -17.64 -7.44 -2.17
N PHE A 93 -16.55 -7.35 -1.41
CA PHE A 93 -15.31 -6.77 -1.93
C PHE A 93 -14.71 -7.67 -3.02
N ARG A 94 -14.47 -7.09 -4.19
CA ARG A 94 -14.03 -7.75 -5.41
C ARG A 94 -12.79 -7.04 -5.94
N GLY A 95 -12.01 -7.73 -6.77
CA GLY A 95 -10.74 -7.19 -7.32
C GLY A 95 -9.50 -7.48 -6.49
N PHE A 96 -9.62 -8.32 -5.46
CA PHE A 96 -8.53 -8.71 -4.56
C PHE A 96 -8.07 -10.17 -4.73
N SER A 97 -8.81 -10.98 -5.50
CA SER A 97 -8.56 -12.42 -5.64
C SER A 97 -7.71 -12.81 -6.85
N SER A 98 -7.44 -11.89 -7.77
CA SER A 98 -6.72 -12.15 -9.03
C SER A 98 -5.56 -11.17 -9.16
N LEU A 99 -4.65 -11.27 -8.20
CA LEU A 99 -3.49 -10.40 -8.05
C LEU A 99 -2.17 -11.18 -8.09
N ASP A 100 -2.22 -12.50 -8.21
CA ASP A 100 -1.04 -13.37 -8.23
C ASP A 100 -0.15 -13.13 -9.46
N SER A 101 -0.70 -12.79 -10.62
CA SER A 101 0.07 -12.40 -11.80
C SER A 101 0.80 -11.05 -11.66
N ASP A 102 0.23 -10.14 -10.85
CA ASP A 102 0.75 -8.77 -10.72
C ASP A 102 1.69 -8.64 -9.51
N PHE A 103 1.33 -9.25 -8.40
CA PHE A 103 1.97 -9.08 -7.11
C PHE A 103 2.74 -10.32 -6.65
N LEU A 104 2.61 -11.45 -7.36
CA LEU A 104 3.08 -12.77 -6.91
C LEU A 104 2.58 -13.11 -5.50
N GLN A 105 1.45 -12.52 -5.13
CA GLN A 105 0.86 -12.59 -3.80
C GLN A 105 -0.66 -12.55 -3.93
N LYS A 106 -1.30 -13.57 -3.35
CA LYS A 106 -2.75 -13.68 -3.24
C LYS A 106 -3.09 -14.29 -1.88
N PRO A 107 -3.92 -13.65 -1.05
CA PRO A 107 -4.27 -14.18 0.27
C PRO A 107 -4.71 -15.64 0.21
N LEU A 108 -4.30 -16.42 1.23
CA LEU A 108 -4.62 -17.85 1.34
C LEU A 108 -4.09 -18.70 0.17
N SER A 109 -3.09 -18.22 -0.58
CA SER A 109 -2.51 -18.93 -1.73
C SER A 109 -0.99 -18.90 -1.73
N ALA A 110 -0.36 -18.96 -0.54
CA ALA A 110 1.08 -19.14 -0.46
C ALA A 110 1.46 -20.53 -0.99
N SER A 111 2.49 -20.61 -1.83
CA SER A 111 2.97 -21.86 -2.42
C SER A 111 3.73 -22.76 -1.44
N SER A 112 4.06 -22.24 -0.25
CA SER A 112 4.79 -22.97 0.78
C SER A 112 4.27 -22.63 2.18
N VAL A 113 4.59 -23.49 3.15
CA VAL A 113 4.34 -23.23 4.58
C VAL A 113 5.18 -22.06 5.14
N PHE A 114 6.17 -21.58 4.38
CA PHE A 114 7.05 -20.48 4.74
C PHE A 114 6.59 -19.13 4.17
N ASN A 115 5.33 -19.04 3.72
CA ASN A 115 4.70 -17.86 3.12
C ASN A 115 5.16 -17.57 1.67
N PHE A 116 4.82 -16.41 1.11
CA PHE A 116 5.14 -16.02 -0.27
C PHE A 116 6.63 -15.78 -0.54
N TYR A 117 7.43 -15.57 0.50
CA TYR A 117 8.86 -15.23 0.40
C TYR A 117 9.60 -15.61 1.68
N SER A 118 10.89 -15.92 1.54
CA SER A 118 11.79 -16.30 2.61
C SER A 118 12.09 -15.11 3.54
N PRO A 119 12.02 -15.30 4.87
CA PRO A 119 12.39 -14.27 5.85
C PRO A 119 13.87 -13.90 5.84
N ASP A 120 14.71 -14.71 5.18
CA ASP A 120 16.16 -14.52 5.09
C ASP A 120 16.60 -14.07 3.70
N ASN A 121 15.65 -13.74 2.81
CA ASN A 121 15.97 -13.24 1.47
C ASN A 121 16.79 -11.95 1.54
N LYS A 122 17.95 -11.97 0.88
CA LYS A 122 18.84 -10.83 0.69
C LYS A 122 18.93 -10.55 -0.82
N PRO A 123 18.15 -9.59 -1.35
CA PRO A 123 18.16 -9.29 -2.78
C PRO A 123 19.57 -8.86 -3.23
N ALA A 124 19.94 -9.18 -4.46
CA ALA A 124 21.26 -8.86 -5.00
C ALA A 124 21.54 -7.35 -5.00
N GLY A 125 22.81 -6.97 -4.91
CA GLY A 125 23.25 -5.58 -4.83
C GLY A 125 23.46 -5.12 -3.38
N PRO A 126 23.33 -3.80 -3.10
CA PRO A 126 23.81 -3.20 -1.84
C PRO A 126 23.26 -3.83 -0.56
N LEU A 127 22.03 -4.35 -0.58
CA LEU A 127 21.43 -5.01 0.58
C LEU A 127 22.13 -6.33 0.92
N ARG A 128 22.44 -7.16 -0.09
CA ARG A 128 23.20 -8.40 0.12
C ARG A 128 24.63 -8.12 0.54
N ASP A 129 25.27 -7.13 -0.08
CA ASP A 129 26.65 -6.74 0.25
C ASP A 129 26.75 -6.25 1.71
N ALA A 130 25.70 -5.60 2.21
CA ALA A 130 25.57 -5.20 3.61
C ALA A 130 25.01 -6.29 4.54
N GLY A 131 24.70 -7.49 4.05
CA GLY A 131 24.12 -8.59 4.83
C GLY A 131 22.68 -8.35 5.31
N LEU A 132 21.96 -7.37 4.74
CA LEU A 132 20.62 -6.96 5.14
C LEU A 132 19.54 -7.81 4.47
N ASN A 133 18.54 -8.20 5.24
CA ASN A 133 17.35 -8.89 4.75
C ASN A 133 16.37 -7.88 4.15
N SER A 134 15.75 -8.28 3.04
CA SER A 134 14.54 -7.65 2.51
C SER A 134 13.64 -8.76 1.94
N PRO A 135 12.85 -9.40 2.82
CA PRO A 135 12.01 -10.54 2.47
C PRO A 135 11.08 -10.26 1.27
N GLU A 136 10.37 -9.13 1.30
CA GLU A 136 9.34 -8.76 0.33
C GLU A 136 9.91 -8.48 -1.07
N MET A 137 11.22 -8.20 -1.17
CA MET A 137 11.89 -8.05 -2.46
C MET A 137 12.09 -9.37 -3.22
N GLN A 138 11.83 -10.53 -2.60
CA GLN A 138 11.83 -11.80 -3.35
C GLN A 138 10.66 -11.87 -4.36
N ILE A 139 9.52 -11.29 -4.00
CA ILE A 139 8.33 -11.21 -4.86
C ILE A 139 8.19 -9.86 -5.57
N THR A 140 9.04 -8.88 -5.24
CA THR A 140 9.17 -7.61 -5.97
C THR A 140 10.38 -7.70 -6.90
N ASN A 141 10.22 -8.43 -8.02
CA ASN A 141 11.27 -8.70 -9.00
C ASN A 141 11.08 -7.83 -10.26
N SER A 142 11.91 -8.06 -11.29
CA SER A 142 11.87 -7.29 -12.54
C SER A 142 10.51 -7.33 -13.25
N VAL A 143 9.73 -8.39 -13.09
CA VAL A 143 8.39 -8.52 -13.68
C VAL A 143 7.34 -7.83 -12.81
N SER A 144 7.26 -8.17 -11.53
CA SER A 144 6.23 -7.61 -10.63
C SER A 144 6.44 -6.12 -10.32
N SER A 145 7.66 -5.61 -10.50
CA SER A 145 7.95 -4.17 -10.46
C SER A 145 7.35 -3.40 -11.64
N ILE A 146 6.88 -4.08 -12.69
CA ILE A 146 6.17 -3.50 -13.83
C ILE A 146 4.67 -3.79 -13.72
N THR A 147 4.30 -5.06 -13.53
CA THR A 147 2.88 -5.47 -13.48
C THR A 147 2.16 -4.89 -12.27
N GLY A 148 2.85 -4.72 -11.13
CA GLY A 148 2.29 -4.09 -9.95
C GLY A 148 1.82 -2.64 -10.19
N PRO A 149 2.70 -1.71 -10.61
CA PRO A 149 2.31 -0.37 -11.08
C PRO A 149 1.19 -0.35 -12.11
N ASN A 150 1.21 -1.26 -13.09
CA ASN A 150 0.14 -1.39 -14.10
C ASN A 150 -1.20 -1.74 -13.44
N ARG A 151 -1.19 -2.57 -12.40
CA ARG A 151 -2.38 -2.92 -11.63
C ARG A 151 -2.99 -1.71 -10.90
N PHE A 152 -2.15 -0.88 -10.27
CA PHE A 152 -2.61 0.39 -9.68
C PHE A 152 -3.21 1.32 -10.74
N SER A 153 -2.51 1.51 -11.87
CA SER A 153 -2.99 2.35 -12.98
C SER A 153 -4.33 1.86 -13.54
N THR A 154 -4.47 0.55 -13.75
CA THR A 154 -5.72 -0.07 -14.23
C THR A 154 -6.87 0.24 -13.29
N ALA A 155 -6.66 0.10 -11.98
CA ALA A 155 -7.69 0.35 -10.98
C ALA A 155 -8.14 1.83 -10.97
N LEU A 156 -7.18 2.75 -11.04
CA LEU A 156 -7.45 4.18 -11.08
C LEU A 156 -8.20 4.59 -12.35
N ASN A 157 -7.78 4.08 -13.52
CA ASN A 157 -8.42 4.41 -14.80
C ASN A 157 -9.85 3.87 -14.90
N ALA A 158 -10.11 2.69 -14.32
CA ALA A 158 -11.43 2.06 -14.30
C ALA A 158 -12.39 2.65 -13.24
N SER A 159 -11.91 3.54 -12.35
CA SER A 159 -12.62 3.93 -11.12
C SER A 159 -13.07 2.71 -10.30
N ALA A 160 -12.29 1.63 -10.30
CA ALA A 160 -12.70 0.35 -9.75
C ALA A 160 -11.51 -0.55 -9.44
N LEU A 161 -11.70 -1.56 -8.61
CA LEU A 161 -10.75 -2.66 -8.41
C LEU A 161 -11.24 -3.85 -9.26
N PRO A 162 -10.78 -4.01 -10.52
CA PRO A 162 -11.33 -5.01 -11.43
C PRO A 162 -10.92 -6.42 -11.03
N THR A 163 -11.82 -7.40 -11.09
CA THR A 163 -11.46 -8.82 -10.86
C THR A 163 -10.68 -9.43 -12.02
N ASN A 164 -10.98 -9.07 -13.27
CA ASN A 164 -10.28 -9.53 -14.47
C ASN A 164 -10.65 -8.62 -15.66
N ILE A 165 -9.68 -8.20 -16.49
CA ILE A 165 -9.90 -7.25 -17.61
C ILE A 165 -10.66 -7.89 -18.79
N GLY A 166 -10.95 -9.20 -18.76
CA GLY A 166 -11.58 -9.92 -19.87
C GLY A 166 -12.86 -10.69 -19.58
N TRP A 167 -13.42 -10.64 -18.36
CA TRP A 167 -14.55 -11.49 -17.96
C TRP A 167 -15.79 -10.72 -17.54
N THR A 168 -16.26 -9.83 -18.41
CA THR A 168 -17.65 -9.32 -18.39
C THR A 168 -18.70 -10.45 -18.43
N GLN A 169 -18.29 -11.69 -18.73
CA GLN A 169 -19.16 -12.86 -18.93
C GLN A 169 -19.41 -13.73 -17.69
N LEU A 170 -18.69 -13.55 -16.56
CA LEU A 170 -19.00 -14.26 -15.30
C LEU A 170 -19.94 -13.44 -14.40
N ASN A 171 -20.84 -12.69 -15.02
CA ASN A 171 -22.00 -12.16 -14.34
C ASN A 171 -23.16 -13.13 -14.52
N PRO A 172 -23.47 -13.99 -13.53
CA PRO A 172 -24.54 -14.97 -13.66
C PRO A 172 -25.92 -14.30 -13.81
N ASN A 173 -26.00 -12.99 -13.53
CA ASN A 173 -27.21 -12.21 -13.39
C ASN A 173 -27.33 -11.06 -14.41
N GLY A 174 -26.41 -10.96 -15.38
CA GLY A 174 -26.47 -9.93 -16.44
C GLY A 174 -26.34 -8.46 -15.99
N GLN A 175 -25.85 -8.20 -14.77
CA GLN A 175 -25.59 -6.83 -14.29
C GLN A 175 -24.46 -6.15 -15.09
N THR A 176 -24.42 -4.81 -15.12
CA THR A 176 -23.32 -4.07 -15.75
C THR A 176 -22.05 -4.13 -14.89
N ASP A 177 -20.87 -3.95 -15.51
CA ASP A 177 -19.57 -3.81 -14.82
C ASP A 177 -19.56 -2.73 -13.70
N ALA A 178 -20.51 -1.79 -13.77
CA ALA A 178 -20.79 -0.80 -12.73
C ALA A 178 -21.09 -1.46 -11.37
N LEU A 179 -21.94 -2.48 -11.37
CA LEU A 179 -22.49 -3.10 -10.15
C LEU A 179 -21.61 -4.24 -9.60
N TRP A 180 -20.71 -4.78 -10.42
CA TRP A 180 -19.91 -5.95 -10.06
C TRP A 180 -18.54 -5.65 -9.49
N ASN A 181 -18.01 -4.43 -9.59
CA ASN A 181 -16.67 -4.12 -9.06
C ASN A 181 -16.73 -3.35 -7.75
N THR A 182 -15.71 -3.52 -6.91
CA THR A 182 -15.46 -2.57 -5.80
C THR A 182 -15.02 -1.25 -6.41
N ARG A 183 -15.75 -0.18 -6.15
CA ARG A 183 -15.53 1.16 -6.72
C ARG A 183 -14.71 2.01 -5.77
N ILE A 184 -13.80 2.82 -6.32
CA ILE A 184 -13.09 3.83 -5.54
C ILE A 184 -13.94 5.11 -5.42
N ASN A 185 -13.96 5.72 -4.23
CA ASN A 185 -14.75 6.92 -3.96
C ASN A 185 -14.04 8.18 -4.44
N GLU A 186 -14.18 8.49 -5.73
CA GLU A 186 -13.75 9.78 -6.28
C GLU A 186 -14.75 10.91 -5.96
N GLY A 187 -15.99 10.58 -5.60
CA GLY A 187 -17.06 11.55 -5.32
C GLY A 187 -16.72 12.48 -4.15
N LYS A 188 -16.05 11.96 -3.11
CA LYS A 188 -15.55 12.77 -1.99
C LYS A 188 -14.60 13.88 -2.46
N TRP A 189 -13.73 13.59 -3.44
CA TRP A 189 -12.80 14.56 -3.99
C TRP A 189 -13.48 15.55 -4.92
N LEU A 190 -14.46 15.10 -5.70
CA LEU A 190 -15.27 15.99 -6.53
C LEU A 190 -16.08 16.98 -5.70
N ALA A 191 -16.62 16.55 -4.56
CA ALA A 191 -17.37 17.40 -3.64
C ALA A 191 -16.52 18.57 -3.09
N LEU A 192 -15.19 18.43 -3.01
CA LEU A 192 -14.28 19.51 -2.61
C LEU A 192 -14.30 20.68 -3.61
N SER A 193 -14.68 20.46 -4.87
CA SER A 193 -14.79 21.54 -5.85
C SER A 193 -15.81 22.62 -5.45
N THR A 194 -16.75 22.28 -4.57
CA THR A 194 -17.74 23.21 -4.01
C THR A 194 -17.44 23.50 -2.54
N SER A 195 -17.10 22.49 -1.73
CA SER A 195 -16.97 22.66 -0.28
C SER A 195 -15.61 23.22 0.17
N ASN A 196 -14.53 22.94 -0.57
CA ASN A 196 -13.18 23.45 -0.29
C ASN A 196 -12.28 23.38 -1.53
N PRO A 197 -12.45 24.29 -2.51
CA PRO A 197 -11.71 24.26 -3.77
C PRO A 197 -10.18 24.30 -3.60
N ALA A 198 -9.71 24.98 -2.55
CA ALA A 198 -8.28 25.11 -2.25
C ALA A 198 -7.62 23.74 -1.94
N ALA A 199 -8.37 22.77 -1.43
CA ALA A 199 -7.88 21.41 -1.21
C ALA A 199 -7.54 20.65 -2.51
N LEU A 200 -8.00 21.14 -3.67
CA LEU A 200 -7.72 20.56 -4.98
C LEU A 200 -6.50 21.19 -5.68
N ALA A 201 -5.86 22.18 -5.05
CA ALA A 201 -4.56 22.68 -5.47
C ALA A 201 -3.52 21.53 -5.38
N PRO A 202 -2.56 21.44 -6.31
CA PRO A 202 -1.60 20.33 -6.34
C PRO A 202 -0.91 20.04 -5.00
N ASP A 203 -0.38 21.05 -4.33
CA ASP A 203 0.33 20.88 -3.06
C ASP A 203 -0.61 20.39 -1.93
N ALA A 204 -1.81 20.97 -1.84
CA ALA A 204 -2.79 20.59 -0.82
C ALA A 204 -3.33 19.16 -1.02
N MET A 205 -3.59 18.79 -2.28
CA MET A 205 -4.01 17.43 -2.64
C MET A 205 -2.92 16.42 -2.33
N VAL A 206 -1.67 16.70 -2.71
CA VAL A 206 -0.54 15.79 -2.44
C VAL A 206 -0.27 15.68 -0.94
N ALA A 207 -0.38 16.76 -0.16
CA ALA A 207 -0.24 16.70 1.30
C ALA A 207 -1.32 15.83 1.98
N THR A 208 -2.56 15.92 1.47
CA THR A 208 -3.64 15.05 1.94
C THR A 208 -3.36 13.59 1.60
N LEU A 209 -2.92 13.31 0.37
CA LEU A 209 -2.59 11.95 -0.07
C LEU A 209 -1.35 11.38 0.64
N ASP A 210 -0.35 12.21 0.96
CA ASP A 210 0.80 11.81 1.79
C ASP A 210 0.33 11.29 3.15
N THR A 211 -0.55 12.03 3.81
CA THR A 211 -1.14 11.59 5.10
C THR A 211 -1.84 10.23 4.96
N LEU A 212 -2.58 10.02 3.87
CA LEU A 212 -3.38 8.80 3.66
C LEU A 212 -2.56 7.59 3.20
N LEU A 213 -1.53 7.79 2.38
CA LEU A 213 -0.83 6.71 1.67
C LEU A 213 0.59 6.48 2.19
N CYS A 214 1.26 7.54 2.62
CA CYS A 214 2.64 7.59 3.08
C CYS A 214 2.76 7.98 4.57
N TYR A 215 1.64 8.06 5.29
CA TYR A 215 1.58 8.36 6.73
C TYR A 215 2.24 9.71 7.11
N GLY A 216 2.24 10.68 6.20
CA GLY A 216 2.88 11.99 6.41
C GLY A 216 4.41 11.93 6.41
N LYS A 217 4.98 10.94 5.73
CA LYS A 217 6.44 10.70 5.66
C LYS A 217 6.98 10.76 4.24
N MET A 218 6.18 11.23 3.27
CA MET A 218 6.67 11.47 1.92
C MET A 218 7.87 12.44 1.94
N SER A 219 8.92 12.08 1.22
CA SER A 219 10.10 12.93 1.11
C SER A 219 9.78 14.21 0.33
N GLN A 220 10.48 15.30 0.65
CA GLN A 220 10.32 16.56 -0.07
C GLN A 220 10.64 16.42 -1.57
N ALA A 221 11.55 15.50 -1.93
CA ALA A 221 11.88 15.21 -3.32
C ALA A 221 10.69 14.59 -4.06
N THR A 222 10.07 13.54 -3.51
CA THR A 222 8.86 12.91 -4.08
C THR A 222 7.71 13.90 -4.14
N PHE A 223 7.47 14.65 -3.05
CA PHE A 223 6.42 15.67 -2.99
C PHE A 223 6.56 16.67 -4.15
N ARG A 224 7.74 17.28 -4.30
CA ARG A 224 8.02 18.24 -5.38
C ARG A 224 7.92 17.63 -6.78
N ALA A 225 8.33 16.38 -6.94
CA ALA A 225 8.22 15.68 -8.22
C ALA A 225 6.76 15.49 -8.63
N ILE A 226 5.91 15.05 -7.69
CA ILE A 226 4.48 14.86 -7.93
C ILE A 226 3.80 16.20 -8.20
N THR A 227 4.00 17.21 -7.35
CA THR A 227 3.31 18.51 -7.53
C THR A 227 3.73 19.19 -8.82
N ARG A 228 5.00 19.09 -9.24
CA ARG A 228 5.44 19.54 -10.58
C ARG A 228 4.72 18.81 -11.71
N ALA A 229 4.50 17.51 -11.59
CA ALA A 229 3.76 16.75 -12.60
C ALA A 229 2.29 17.18 -12.66
N LEU A 230 1.64 17.37 -11.50
CA LEU A 230 0.24 17.81 -11.43
C LEU A 230 0.04 19.24 -11.95
N ASN A 231 1.00 20.14 -11.76
CA ASN A 231 0.97 21.50 -12.30
C ASN A 231 1.03 21.56 -13.83
N ARG A 232 1.37 20.46 -14.51
CA ARG A 232 1.33 20.37 -15.99
C ARG A 232 -0.04 19.94 -16.53
N LEU A 233 -0.94 19.49 -15.65
CA LEU A 233 -2.31 19.16 -16.03
C LEU A 233 -3.15 20.43 -16.05
N ASP A 234 -4.14 20.48 -16.94
CA ASP A 234 -5.10 21.57 -17.01
C ASP A 234 -5.71 21.89 -15.63
N ASP A 235 -5.83 23.18 -15.33
CA ASP A 235 -6.53 23.62 -14.12
C ASP A 235 -8.03 23.27 -14.19
N PRO A 236 -8.57 22.49 -13.23
CA PRO A 236 -10.00 22.21 -13.15
C PRO A 236 -10.87 23.47 -13.09
N PHE A 237 -10.36 24.56 -12.53
CA PHE A 237 -11.14 25.80 -12.35
C PHE A 237 -11.01 26.79 -13.52
N ALA A 238 -10.16 26.50 -14.51
CA ALA A 238 -10.06 27.28 -15.75
C ALA A 238 -11.23 27.03 -16.72
N THR A 239 -12.23 26.24 -16.35
CA THR A 239 -13.45 26.00 -17.11
C THR A 239 -14.69 26.24 -16.24
N ALA A 240 -15.77 26.74 -16.85
CA ALA A 240 -17.09 26.84 -16.23
C ALA A 240 -17.92 25.54 -16.40
N ASP A 241 -17.54 24.66 -17.34
CA ASP A 241 -18.21 23.39 -17.56
C ASP A 241 -17.89 22.41 -16.42
N LEU A 242 -18.92 22.03 -15.66
CA LEU A 242 -18.80 21.13 -14.52
C LEU A 242 -18.33 19.73 -14.90
N THR A 243 -18.70 19.23 -16.08
CA THR A 243 -18.29 17.90 -16.55
C THR A 243 -16.79 17.91 -16.88
N VAL A 244 -16.32 18.95 -17.57
CA VAL A 244 -14.89 19.11 -17.86
C VAL A 244 -14.08 19.33 -16.57
N ARG A 245 -14.61 20.12 -15.63
CA ARG A 245 -14.00 20.30 -14.31
C ARG A 245 -13.83 18.98 -13.58
N ASP A 246 -14.89 18.17 -13.49
CA ASP A 246 -14.85 16.87 -12.83
C ASP A 246 -13.84 15.92 -13.48
N GLN A 247 -13.77 15.90 -14.82
CA GLN A 247 -12.76 15.13 -15.55
C GLN A 247 -11.33 15.57 -15.20
N ARG A 248 -11.08 16.89 -15.13
CA ARG A 248 -9.76 17.43 -14.75
C ARG A 248 -9.40 17.12 -13.29
N ILE A 249 -10.37 17.17 -12.37
CA ILE A 249 -10.15 16.75 -10.97
C ILE A 249 -9.78 15.28 -10.90
N ARG A 250 -10.52 14.40 -11.59
CA ARG A 250 -10.21 12.96 -11.64
C ARG A 250 -8.85 12.70 -12.25
N ALA A 251 -8.51 13.37 -13.36
CA ALA A 251 -7.19 13.24 -13.97
C ALA A 251 -6.07 13.62 -12.99
N ARG A 252 -6.21 14.74 -12.29
CA ARG A 252 -5.24 15.19 -11.27
C ARG A 252 -5.13 14.20 -10.12
N LEU A 253 -6.26 13.77 -9.55
CA LEU A 253 -6.30 12.81 -8.44
C LEU A 253 -5.65 11.48 -8.81
N ARG A 254 -6.03 10.90 -9.96
CA ARG A 254 -5.50 9.60 -10.41
C ARG A 254 -4.01 9.68 -10.71
N ASN A 255 -3.55 10.76 -11.35
CA ASN A 255 -2.11 10.95 -11.57
C ASN A 255 -1.35 11.08 -10.25
N ALA A 256 -1.88 11.83 -9.28
CA ALA A 256 -1.26 11.97 -7.97
C ALA A 256 -1.11 10.60 -7.29
N ILE A 257 -2.20 9.82 -7.23
CA ILE A 257 -2.19 8.50 -6.58
C ILE A 257 -1.30 7.51 -7.35
N HIS A 258 -1.30 7.54 -8.68
CA HIS A 258 -0.42 6.68 -9.48
C HIS A 258 1.06 6.98 -9.21
N LEU A 259 1.45 8.25 -9.19
CA LEU A 259 2.83 8.65 -8.89
C LEU A 259 3.22 8.31 -7.44
N ILE A 260 2.30 8.46 -6.48
CA ILE A 260 2.54 8.04 -5.09
C ILE A 260 2.72 6.53 -5.01
N THR A 261 1.79 5.76 -5.57
CA THR A 261 1.78 4.29 -5.47
C THR A 261 2.97 3.62 -6.14
N THR A 262 3.65 4.32 -7.05
CA THR A 262 4.88 3.89 -7.73
C THR A 262 6.16 4.46 -7.11
N SER A 263 6.04 5.31 -6.09
CA SER A 263 7.20 5.91 -5.40
C SER A 263 7.81 4.99 -4.34
N ALA A 264 9.09 5.22 -4.03
CA ALA A 264 9.78 4.55 -2.93
C ALA A 264 9.16 4.90 -1.56
N ASP A 265 8.69 6.13 -1.38
CA ASP A 265 8.08 6.60 -0.12
C ASP A 265 6.76 5.89 0.19
N TYR A 266 6.07 5.38 -0.83
CA TYR A 266 4.92 4.50 -0.64
C TYR A 266 5.30 3.04 -0.49
N ALA A 267 6.37 2.62 -1.17
CA ALA A 267 6.86 1.24 -1.17
C ALA A 267 7.56 0.84 0.12
N VAL A 268 8.18 1.78 0.83
CA VAL A 268 8.96 1.53 2.04
C VAL A 268 8.24 2.12 3.25
N LEU A 269 7.99 1.29 4.25
CA LEU A 269 7.57 1.75 5.58
C LEU A 269 8.84 2.03 6.40
N LYS A 270 8.94 3.24 6.94
CA LYS A 270 10.02 3.66 7.84
C LYS A 270 9.51 3.84 9.25
#